data_AF-A0A1B7NFC4-F1
#
_entry.id   AF-A0A1B7NFC4-F1
#
_cell.length_a   1.000
_cell.length_b   1.000
_cell.length_c   1.000
_cell.angle_alpha   90.00
_cell.angle_beta   90.00
_cell.angle_gamma   90.00
#
_symmetry.space_group_name_H-M   'P 1'
#
loop_
_entity.id
_entity.type
_entity.pdbx_description
1 polymer ?
#
loop_
_entity_poly.entity_id
_entity_poly.type
_entity_poly.pdbx_seq_one_letter_code
_entity_poly.pdbx_strand_id
1 'polypeptide(L)'
;MSCLTAVLLLATSAVYATVAPTPEVTLPLNKWYHEYDHPVHTLFKRGAVGDAISYSAVGTPEWATGFPPGVPDTASLPQAWVDALNAAVKAGKIPDTPVSTGSNGMNPVYPTGYDPMSQTVCSSTYKCVIPGDLWNAPAGVVGLSFDDGPQPASPQLYQFLANNSEHATHFFIGTNILEYPDMFTTAFATNHDDIAVHTWTHPYMTTKTNLEVLGELGWTMELIQNSTGGRVPKYWRPPYGDSDTRVRAVAKEVFGLITVIWNQDTDDWSLSEPHPAVSPEEIQQQMTQWLTGPKDTGLIILEHELSDQSVKAFMDAYPLMVSNGWKRISVAQLDASPAYQNSWNSTSQVNPAMVGNPTIQPPTLSDTSTAKPSGTSETG
;
A
#
# COMPACT_ATOMS: atom_id res chain seq x y z
N MET A 1 16.73 -4.56 85.17
CA MET A 1 15.54 -5.39 85.48
C MET A 1 14.50 -5.14 84.40
N SER A 2 14.02 -6.25 83.85
CA SER A 2 13.07 -6.46 82.74
C SER A 2 11.98 -5.42 82.51
N CYS A 3 11.65 -5.16 81.25
CA CYS A 3 10.44 -5.74 80.66
C CYS A 3 10.47 -5.64 79.12
N LEU A 4 10.42 -6.82 78.48
CA LEU A 4 10.19 -7.01 77.05
C LEU A 4 8.71 -6.73 76.75
N THR A 5 8.42 -5.96 75.71
CA THR A 5 7.10 -5.95 75.06
C THR A 5 7.31 -6.27 73.58
N ALA A 6 6.92 -7.48 73.19
CA ALA A 6 6.96 -7.96 71.82
C ALA A 6 5.81 -7.31 71.02
N VAL A 7 6.14 -6.63 69.93
CA VAL A 7 5.18 -6.17 68.92
C VAL A 7 5.22 -7.18 67.77
N LEU A 8 4.11 -7.88 67.60
CA LEU A 8 3.88 -8.84 66.53
C LEU A 8 3.51 -8.05 65.25
N LEU A 9 4.44 -7.93 64.29
CA LEU A 9 4.11 -7.45 62.94
C LEU A 9 3.55 -8.61 62.12
N LEU A 10 2.26 -8.53 61.79
CA LEU A 10 1.62 -9.34 60.75
C LEU A 10 2.10 -8.83 59.39
N ALA A 11 2.97 -9.60 58.73
CA ALA A 11 3.33 -9.36 57.33
C ALA A 11 2.21 -9.90 56.43
N THR A 12 1.42 -9.01 55.84
CA THR A 12 0.50 -9.35 54.75
C THR A 12 1.31 -9.51 53.46
N SER A 13 1.44 -10.73 52.96
CA SER A 13 1.97 -11.00 51.63
C SER A 13 0.94 -10.59 50.57
N ALA A 14 1.15 -9.43 49.94
CA ALA A 14 0.46 -9.08 48.71
C ALA A 14 1.02 -9.95 47.57
N VAL A 15 0.23 -10.93 47.12
CA VAL A 15 0.51 -11.69 45.91
C VAL A 15 0.23 -10.76 44.72
N TYR A 16 1.27 -10.10 44.22
CA TYR A 16 1.20 -9.47 42.90
C TYR A 16 1.20 -10.58 41.87
N ALA A 17 0.03 -10.85 41.27
CA ALA A 17 -0.04 -11.59 40.03
C ALA A 17 0.58 -10.71 38.95
N THR A 18 1.87 -10.89 38.68
CA THR A 18 2.51 -10.35 37.49
C THR A 18 1.89 -11.07 36.29
N VAL A 19 1.01 -10.37 35.57
CA VAL A 19 0.64 -10.78 34.21
C VAL A 19 1.94 -10.83 33.44
N ALA A 20 2.37 -12.04 33.07
CA ALA A 20 3.49 -12.20 32.15
C ALA A 20 3.13 -11.43 30.87
N PRO A 21 4.00 -10.57 30.33
CA PRO A 21 3.74 -9.98 29.04
C PRO A 21 3.50 -11.11 28.05
N THR A 22 2.38 -11.06 27.35
CA THR A 22 2.17 -11.79 26.10
C THR A 22 3.45 -11.65 25.28
N PRO A 23 3.97 -12.71 24.65
CA PRO A 23 5.09 -12.56 23.75
C PRO A 23 4.66 -11.57 22.68
N GLU A 24 5.20 -10.36 22.73
CA GLU A 24 5.18 -9.46 21.59
C GLU A 24 5.91 -10.22 20.49
N VAL A 25 5.15 -10.72 19.52
CA VAL A 25 5.73 -11.08 18.24
C VAL A 25 6.06 -9.75 17.58
N THR A 26 7.17 -9.14 17.98
CA THR A 26 7.81 -8.10 17.18
C THR A 26 8.25 -8.76 15.89
N LEU A 27 7.45 -8.59 14.83
CA LEU A 27 7.91 -8.89 13.47
C LEU A 27 9.16 -8.04 13.23
N PRO A 28 10.30 -8.65 12.89
CA PRO A 28 11.49 -7.88 12.61
C PRO A 28 11.23 -7.00 11.38
N LEU A 29 11.23 -5.67 11.53
CA LEU A 29 11.19 -4.68 10.43
C LEU A 29 12.33 -4.88 9.41
N ASN A 30 13.29 -5.76 9.71
CA ASN A 30 14.47 -6.09 8.93
C ASN A 30 14.28 -7.20 7.88
N LYS A 31 13.05 -7.73 7.68
CA LYS A 31 12.78 -8.66 6.58
C LYS A 31 11.42 -8.38 5.93
N TRP A 32 11.40 -7.56 4.89
CA TRP A 32 10.23 -7.42 4.00
C TRP A 32 10.05 -8.64 3.09
N TYR A 33 11.10 -9.46 2.93
CA TYR A 33 11.13 -10.63 2.07
C TYR A 33 10.45 -11.85 2.72
N HIS A 34 9.92 -12.72 1.88
CA HIS A 34 9.27 -13.95 2.29
C HIS A 34 10.20 -15.16 2.08
N GLU A 35 9.94 -16.24 2.80
CA GLU A 35 10.65 -17.51 2.57
C GLU A 35 10.29 -18.08 1.20
N TYR A 36 11.22 -18.82 0.57
CA TYR A 36 11.04 -19.33 -0.81
C TYR A 36 9.81 -20.23 -0.99
N ASP A 37 9.30 -20.81 0.09
CA ASP A 37 8.07 -21.62 0.12
C ASP A 37 6.78 -20.80 0.27
N HIS A 38 6.87 -19.48 0.41
CA HIS A 38 5.71 -18.60 0.45
C HIS A 38 4.93 -18.68 -0.88
N PRO A 39 3.58 -18.80 -0.86
CA PRO A 39 2.79 -19.06 -2.06
C PRO A 39 3.06 -18.10 -3.23
N VAL A 40 3.27 -16.82 -2.93
CA VAL A 40 3.55 -15.77 -3.92
C VAL A 40 4.68 -16.12 -4.90
N HIS A 41 5.70 -16.86 -4.46
CA HIS A 41 6.81 -17.31 -5.32
C HIS A 41 6.35 -18.20 -6.47
N THR A 42 5.24 -18.89 -6.29
CA THR A 42 4.67 -19.82 -7.27
C THR A 42 3.50 -19.19 -8.02
N LEU A 43 2.66 -18.40 -7.34
CA LEU A 43 1.45 -17.80 -7.92
C LEU A 43 1.77 -16.79 -9.03
N PHE A 44 2.86 -16.03 -8.90
CA PHE A 44 3.24 -14.99 -9.85
C PHE A 44 4.60 -15.23 -10.51
N LYS A 45 5.09 -16.48 -10.44
CA LYS A 45 6.35 -16.88 -11.06
C LYS A 45 6.28 -16.74 -12.57
N ARG A 46 7.28 -16.13 -13.17
CA ARG A 46 7.53 -16.25 -14.62
C ARG A 46 8.79 -17.09 -14.85
N GLY A 47 8.86 -17.78 -15.99
CA GLY A 47 10.07 -18.51 -16.38
C GLY A 47 11.27 -17.56 -16.58
N ALA A 48 12.49 -18.11 -16.60
CA ALA A 48 13.73 -17.34 -16.73
C ALA A 48 13.83 -16.51 -18.03
N VAL A 49 13.01 -16.84 -19.05
CA VAL A 49 12.86 -16.13 -20.32
C VAL A 49 11.36 -15.92 -20.61
N GLY A 50 10.64 -15.37 -19.62
CA GLY A 50 9.17 -15.41 -19.63
C GLY A 50 8.64 -16.82 -19.36
N ASP A 51 7.34 -16.92 -19.10
CA ASP A 51 6.61 -18.18 -18.90
C ASP A 51 6.06 -18.78 -20.21
N ALA A 52 6.60 -18.33 -21.35
CA ALA A 52 6.09 -18.62 -22.70
C ALA A 52 4.64 -18.15 -22.96
N ILE A 53 4.03 -17.40 -22.04
CA ILE A 53 2.74 -16.76 -22.23
C ILE A 53 2.96 -15.46 -23.02
N SER A 54 2.21 -15.30 -24.11
CA SER A 54 2.14 -14.03 -24.82
C SER A 54 1.13 -13.15 -24.10
N TYR A 55 1.60 -12.07 -23.50
CA TYR A 55 0.73 -11.07 -22.89
C TYR A 55 0.27 -10.10 -23.97
N SER A 56 -1.05 -9.97 -24.11
CA SER A 56 -1.68 -9.00 -25.00
C SER A 56 -1.24 -7.59 -24.61
N ALA A 57 -1.12 -6.71 -25.61
CA ALA A 57 -0.77 -5.31 -25.36
C ALA A 57 -1.83 -4.63 -24.50
N VAL A 58 -1.39 -3.80 -23.55
CA VAL A 58 -2.28 -3.06 -22.65
C VAL A 58 -3.24 -2.21 -23.49
N GLY A 59 -4.53 -2.28 -23.15
CA GLY A 59 -5.60 -1.55 -23.83
C GLY A 59 -6.23 -2.24 -25.03
N THR A 60 -5.73 -3.41 -25.48
CA THR A 60 -6.44 -4.17 -26.53
C THR A 60 -7.62 -4.96 -25.96
N PRO A 61 -8.64 -5.29 -26.77
CA PRO A 61 -9.75 -6.14 -26.33
C PRO A 61 -9.29 -7.49 -25.77
N GLU A 62 -8.29 -8.12 -26.38
CA GLU A 62 -7.76 -9.42 -25.95
C GLU A 62 -7.12 -9.33 -24.56
N TRP A 63 -6.46 -8.23 -24.26
CA TRP A 63 -5.93 -7.95 -22.91
C TRP A 63 -7.08 -7.80 -21.90
N ALA A 64 -8.08 -6.97 -22.21
CA ALA A 64 -9.19 -6.71 -21.29
C ALA A 64 -10.04 -7.96 -21.01
N THR A 65 -10.29 -8.81 -22.01
CA THR A 65 -11.09 -10.03 -21.85
C THR A 65 -10.46 -11.09 -20.93
N GLY A 66 -9.17 -10.96 -20.60
CA GLY A 66 -8.49 -11.84 -19.65
C GLY A 66 -8.90 -11.62 -18.19
N PHE A 67 -9.68 -10.58 -17.89
CA PHE A 67 -9.99 -10.15 -16.53
C PHE A 67 -11.51 -9.99 -16.29
N PRO A 68 -11.99 -10.11 -15.04
CA PRO A 68 -13.41 -9.96 -14.73
C PRO A 68 -13.93 -8.54 -15.06
N PRO A 69 -15.08 -8.37 -15.73
CA PRO A 69 -15.58 -7.05 -16.10
C PRO A 69 -16.15 -6.23 -14.91
N GLY A 70 -16.13 -6.78 -13.71
CA GLY A 70 -16.70 -6.18 -12.50
C GLY A 70 -16.35 -7.03 -11.28
N VAL A 71 -17.23 -7.09 -10.28
CA VAL A 71 -17.00 -7.82 -9.02
C VAL A 71 -16.54 -9.26 -9.31
N PRO A 72 -15.40 -9.73 -8.75
CA PRO A 72 -14.89 -11.06 -9.03
C PRO A 72 -15.87 -12.16 -8.61
N ASP A 73 -16.15 -13.09 -9.51
CA ASP A 73 -16.89 -14.30 -9.17
C ASP A 73 -15.99 -15.27 -8.39
N THR A 74 -16.32 -15.48 -7.12
CA THR A 74 -15.57 -16.39 -6.24
C THR A 74 -15.50 -17.84 -6.75
N ALA A 75 -16.44 -18.28 -7.58
CA ALA A 75 -16.43 -19.61 -8.19
C ALA A 75 -15.44 -19.73 -9.37
N SER A 76 -14.99 -18.59 -9.90
CA SER A 76 -14.12 -18.49 -11.07
C SER A 76 -12.69 -18.06 -10.72
N LEU A 77 -12.35 -18.02 -9.43
CA LEU A 77 -10.99 -17.68 -8.99
C LEU A 77 -9.98 -18.75 -9.41
N PRO A 78 -8.74 -18.37 -9.76
CA PRO A 78 -7.67 -19.32 -10.00
C PRO A 78 -7.51 -20.31 -8.83
N GLN A 79 -7.59 -21.60 -9.14
CA GLN A 79 -7.57 -22.66 -8.11
C GLN A 79 -6.31 -22.58 -7.23
N ALA A 80 -5.17 -22.19 -7.78
CA ALA A 80 -3.93 -22.02 -7.02
C ALA A 80 -4.05 -20.94 -5.93
N TRP A 81 -4.81 -19.86 -6.16
CA TRP A 81 -5.06 -18.84 -5.14
C TRP A 81 -5.94 -19.39 -4.03
N VAL A 82 -6.99 -20.13 -4.40
CA VAL A 82 -7.91 -20.78 -3.45
C VAL A 82 -7.16 -21.82 -2.60
N ASP A 83 -6.29 -22.62 -3.21
CA ASP A 83 -5.46 -23.61 -2.52
C ASP A 83 -4.48 -22.96 -1.54
N ALA A 84 -3.84 -21.85 -1.94
CA ALA A 84 -2.95 -21.09 -1.07
C ALA A 84 -3.69 -20.49 0.13
N LEU A 85 -4.89 -19.92 -0.09
CA LEU A 85 -5.74 -19.44 1.01
C LEU A 85 -6.14 -20.58 1.95
N ASN A 86 -6.61 -21.70 1.41
CA ASN A 86 -7.00 -22.87 2.21
C ASN A 86 -5.82 -23.42 3.03
N ALA A 87 -4.62 -23.43 2.46
CA ALA A 87 -3.40 -23.83 3.17
C ALA A 87 -3.09 -22.86 4.32
N ALA A 88 -3.19 -21.54 4.11
CA ALA A 88 -2.98 -20.53 5.14
C ALA A 88 -4.02 -20.64 6.27
N VAL A 89 -5.30 -20.85 5.94
CA VAL A 89 -6.38 -21.10 6.93
C VAL A 89 -6.09 -22.36 7.74
N LYS A 90 -5.76 -23.48 7.07
CA LYS A 90 -5.42 -24.75 7.74
C LYS A 90 -4.20 -24.63 8.65
N ALA A 91 -3.24 -23.78 8.30
CA ALA A 91 -2.07 -23.50 9.10
C ALA A 91 -2.33 -22.53 10.27
N GLY A 92 -3.57 -22.03 10.43
CA GLY A 92 -3.94 -21.07 11.48
C GLY A 92 -3.36 -19.67 11.28
N LYS A 93 -2.95 -19.34 10.05
CA LYS A 93 -2.33 -18.05 9.73
C LYS A 93 -3.35 -16.96 9.38
N ILE A 94 -4.57 -17.34 9.00
CA ILE A 94 -5.68 -16.42 8.78
C ILE A 94 -6.52 -16.39 10.06
N PRO A 95 -6.55 -15.27 10.81
CA PRO A 95 -7.39 -15.12 11.99
C PRO A 95 -8.88 -15.29 11.67
N ASP A 96 -9.63 -15.88 12.61
CA ASP A 96 -11.09 -16.02 12.53
C ASP A 96 -11.81 -14.74 12.98
N THR A 97 -11.37 -13.59 12.47
CA THR A 97 -12.00 -12.30 12.72
C THR A 97 -13.32 -12.25 11.95
N PRO A 98 -14.47 -11.93 12.59
CA PRO A 98 -15.75 -11.97 11.92
C PRO A 98 -15.84 -10.93 10.81
N VAL A 99 -16.55 -11.29 9.75
CA VAL A 99 -16.93 -10.35 8.69
C VAL A 99 -17.82 -9.26 9.30
N SER A 100 -17.45 -8.00 9.04
CA SER A 100 -18.22 -6.84 9.48
C SER A 100 -19.47 -6.65 8.61
N THR A 101 -20.39 -5.80 9.06
CA THR A 101 -21.63 -5.50 8.34
C THR A 101 -21.83 -4.01 8.15
N GLY A 102 -22.63 -3.67 7.14
CA GLY A 102 -22.92 -2.29 6.77
C GLY A 102 -21.90 -1.73 5.78
N SER A 103 -22.40 -1.11 4.71
CA SER A 103 -21.62 -0.21 3.86
C SER A 103 -22.55 0.52 2.88
N ASN A 104 -22.69 1.84 3.08
CA ASN A 104 -23.29 2.87 2.21
C ASN A 104 -22.74 4.24 2.68
N GLY A 105 -21.41 4.40 2.66
CA GLY A 105 -20.75 5.61 3.18
C GLY A 105 -20.67 5.70 4.71
N MET A 106 -20.80 4.58 5.43
CA MET A 106 -20.65 4.51 6.89
C MET A 106 -19.58 3.48 7.24
N ASN A 107 -18.90 3.69 8.37
CA ASN A 107 -17.89 2.77 8.90
C ASN A 107 -18.47 1.36 9.12
N PRO A 108 -17.74 0.29 8.73
CA PRO A 108 -18.20 -1.07 8.95
C PRO A 108 -18.36 -1.41 10.44
N VAL A 109 -19.38 -2.20 10.75
CA VAL A 109 -19.77 -2.55 12.13
C VAL A 109 -19.51 -4.03 12.38
N TYR A 110 -18.68 -4.32 13.39
CA TYR A 110 -18.41 -5.68 13.82
C TYR A 110 -19.56 -6.25 14.67
N PRO A 111 -19.77 -7.59 14.67
CA PRO A 111 -20.76 -8.22 15.53
C PRO A 111 -20.55 -7.91 17.02
N THR A 112 -21.65 -7.99 17.79
CA THR A 112 -21.60 -7.77 19.25
C THR A 112 -20.56 -8.65 19.93
N GLY A 113 -19.72 -8.03 20.76
CA GLY A 113 -18.63 -8.72 21.48
C GLY A 113 -17.24 -8.56 20.84
N TYR A 114 -17.16 -7.97 19.64
CA TYR A 114 -15.89 -7.66 18.99
C TYR A 114 -15.61 -6.15 19.10
N ASP A 115 -14.49 -5.82 19.75
CA ASP A 115 -13.97 -4.46 19.82
C ASP A 115 -13.07 -4.19 18.59
N PRO A 116 -13.39 -3.20 17.75
CA PRO A 116 -12.58 -2.85 16.58
C PRO A 116 -11.13 -2.49 16.90
N MET A 117 -10.85 -2.04 18.13
CA MET A 117 -9.50 -1.69 18.59
C MET A 117 -8.78 -2.83 19.33
N SER A 118 -9.43 -3.99 19.50
CA SER A 118 -8.79 -5.16 20.10
C SER A 118 -7.66 -5.69 19.22
N GLN A 119 -6.69 -6.38 19.82
CA GLN A 119 -5.62 -7.06 19.07
C GLN A 119 -6.15 -8.10 18.08
N THR A 120 -7.33 -8.68 18.35
CA THR A 120 -7.96 -9.65 17.46
C THR A 120 -8.48 -8.99 16.19
N VAL A 121 -9.08 -7.81 16.28
CA VAL A 121 -9.69 -7.13 15.11
C VAL A 121 -8.72 -6.14 14.47
N CYS A 122 -8.18 -5.23 15.29
CA CYS A 122 -7.37 -4.07 14.90
C CYS A 122 -7.79 -3.45 13.55
N SER A 123 -8.93 -2.78 13.57
CA SER A 123 -9.51 -2.16 12.38
C SER A 123 -8.86 -0.81 12.08
N SER A 124 -8.36 -0.64 10.85
CA SER A 124 -7.80 0.64 10.39
C SER A 124 -8.83 1.75 10.24
N THR A 125 -10.10 1.42 10.00
CA THR A 125 -11.21 2.39 10.03
C THR A 125 -11.26 3.12 11.37
N TYR A 126 -10.91 2.43 12.46
CA TYR A 126 -10.84 2.98 13.81
C TYR A 126 -9.41 3.44 14.19
N LYS A 127 -8.53 3.58 13.19
CA LYS A 127 -7.14 4.03 13.34
C LYS A 127 -6.28 3.08 14.20
N CYS A 128 -6.64 1.80 14.27
CA CYS A 128 -5.77 0.78 14.83
C CYS A 128 -4.62 0.48 13.85
N VAL A 129 -3.40 0.37 14.38
CA VAL A 129 -2.16 0.15 13.62
C VAL A 129 -1.46 -1.08 14.18
N ILE A 130 -0.97 -1.96 13.29
CA ILE A 130 -0.20 -3.15 13.67
C ILE A 130 1.23 -3.09 13.14
N PRO A 131 2.20 -3.76 13.81
CA PRO A 131 3.52 -3.96 13.25
C PRO A 131 3.47 -4.67 11.89
N GLY A 132 4.19 -4.13 10.91
CA GLY A 132 4.24 -4.65 9.54
C GLY A 132 3.43 -3.82 8.54
N ASP A 133 2.49 -3.00 9.01
CA ASP A 133 1.85 -1.99 8.17
C ASP A 133 2.79 -0.79 7.97
N LEU A 134 2.69 -0.15 6.81
CA LEU A 134 3.31 1.14 6.57
C LEU A 134 2.29 2.24 6.89
N TRP A 135 2.46 2.90 8.04
CA TRP A 135 1.56 3.96 8.53
C TRP A 135 2.24 5.33 8.62
N ASN A 136 3.54 5.36 8.93
CA ASN A 136 4.35 6.59 8.99
C ASN A 136 5.49 6.50 7.98
N ALA A 137 5.88 7.65 7.41
CA ALA A 137 7.14 7.79 6.71
C ALA A 137 8.29 8.04 7.73
N PRO A 138 9.56 7.81 7.34
CA PRO A 138 10.71 8.22 8.15
C PRO A 138 10.73 9.72 8.43
N ALA A 139 11.37 10.14 9.53
CA ALA A 139 11.49 11.55 9.90
C ALA A 139 12.02 12.42 8.72
N GLY A 140 11.38 13.56 8.49
CA GLY A 140 11.72 14.47 7.39
C GLY A 140 11.31 14.01 5.99
N VAL A 141 10.58 12.89 5.86
CA VAL A 141 10.13 12.34 4.58
C VAL A 141 8.62 12.51 4.39
N VAL A 142 8.19 12.85 3.17
CA VAL A 142 6.81 12.71 2.69
C VAL A 142 6.78 11.57 1.67
N GLY A 143 5.90 10.59 1.91
CA GLY A 143 5.58 9.55 0.95
C GLY A 143 4.55 10.03 -0.05
N LEU A 144 4.93 10.15 -1.32
CA LEU A 144 4.02 10.52 -2.40
C LEU A 144 3.20 9.31 -2.84
N SER A 145 1.87 9.41 -2.73
CA SER A 145 0.95 8.41 -3.27
C SER A 145 -0.42 8.97 -3.61
N PHE A 146 -1.10 8.34 -4.55
CA PHE A 146 -2.46 8.71 -4.97
C PHE A 146 -3.34 7.47 -5.13
N ASP A 147 -4.57 7.56 -4.64
CA ASP A 147 -5.56 6.48 -4.66
C ASP A 147 -6.58 6.65 -5.80
N ASP A 148 -7.32 5.57 -6.05
CA ASP A 148 -8.47 5.46 -6.95
C ASP A 148 -8.22 5.64 -8.45
N GLY A 149 -6.96 5.86 -8.82
CA GLY A 149 -6.56 5.98 -10.22
C GLY A 149 -6.59 4.67 -11.00
N PRO A 150 -6.28 4.75 -12.31
CA PRO A 150 -6.28 5.98 -13.10
C PRO A 150 -7.70 6.53 -13.30
N GLN A 151 -7.82 7.84 -13.46
CA GLN A 151 -9.09 8.58 -13.61
C GLN A 151 -8.91 9.73 -14.63
N PRO A 152 -9.98 10.35 -15.14
CA PRO A 152 -9.86 11.44 -16.11
C PRO A 152 -9.00 12.65 -15.67
N ALA A 153 -8.85 12.89 -14.36
CA ALA A 153 -8.01 13.97 -13.82
C ALA A 153 -6.50 13.59 -13.73
N SER A 154 -6.18 12.30 -13.78
CA SER A 154 -4.81 11.76 -13.70
C SER A 154 -3.77 12.45 -14.60
N PRO A 155 -4.06 12.77 -15.89
CA PRO A 155 -3.04 13.34 -16.76
C PRO A 155 -2.44 14.66 -16.27
N GLN A 156 -3.23 15.50 -15.57
CA GLN A 156 -2.74 16.75 -15.00
C GLN A 156 -1.73 16.48 -13.87
N LEU A 157 -2.04 15.53 -13.00
CA LEU A 157 -1.15 15.08 -11.93
C LEU A 157 0.15 14.51 -12.51
N TYR A 158 0.05 13.61 -13.48
CA TYR A 158 1.20 12.95 -14.10
C TYR A 158 2.13 13.96 -14.77
N GLN A 159 1.57 14.94 -15.49
CA GLN A 159 2.36 16.02 -16.09
C GLN A 159 3.05 16.86 -15.02
N PHE A 160 2.38 17.15 -13.91
CA PHE A 160 2.96 17.91 -12.81
C PHE A 160 4.12 17.15 -12.15
N LEU A 161 3.95 15.86 -11.83
CA LEU A 161 5.00 15.02 -11.27
C LEU A 161 6.24 14.98 -12.19
N ALA A 162 6.03 14.71 -13.48
CA ALA A 162 7.10 14.69 -14.48
C ALA A 162 7.85 16.02 -14.58
N ASN A 163 7.12 17.15 -14.65
CA ASN A 163 7.72 18.49 -14.72
C ASN A 163 8.55 18.84 -13.48
N ASN A 164 8.23 18.23 -12.33
CA ASN A 164 8.95 18.43 -11.07
C ASN A 164 9.97 17.33 -10.78
N SER A 165 10.15 16.36 -11.69
CA SER A 165 11.02 15.19 -11.51
C SER A 165 10.68 14.40 -10.24
N GLU A 166 9.40 14.30 -9.92
CA GLU A 166 8.88 13.54 -8.80
C GLU A 166 8.35 12.18 -9.26
N HIS A 167 8.50 11.19 -8.40
CA HIS A 167 7.95 9.84 -8.59
C HIS A 167 7.03 9.49 -7.42
N ALA A 168 5.86 8.94 -7.72
CA ALA A 168 4.85 8.57 -6.74
C ALA A 168 4.53 7.07 -6.76
N THR A 169 3.81 6.61 -5.73
CA THR A 169 3.10 5.33 -5.78
C THR A 169 1.64 5.57 -6.13
N HIS A 170 1.14 4.97 -7.20
CA HIS A 170 -0.29 4.96 -7.49
C HIS A 170 -0.94 3.67 -7.00
N PHE A 171 -1.93 3.79 -6.11
CA PHE A 171 -2.77 2.69 -5.68
C PHE A 171 -3.97 2.62 -6.61
N PHE A 172 -3.86 1.75 -7.63
CA PHE A 172 -4.87 1.66 -8.67
C PHE A 172 -5.93 0.61 -8.40
N ILE A 173 -7.16 0.96 -8.76
CA ILE A 173 -8.30 0.05 -8.81
C ILE A 173 -8.20 -0.75 -10.10
N GLY A 174 -8.33 -2.07 -10.02
CA GLY A 174 -8.16 -2.96 -11.16
C GLY A 174 -9.07 -2.64 -12.35
N THR A 175 -10.36 -2.37 -12.11
CA THR A 175 -11.30 -1.98 -13.17
C THR A 175 -10.95 -0.65 -13.81
N ASN A 176 -10.36 0.29 -13.07
CA ASN A 176 -9.96 1.59 -13.62
C ASN A 176 -8.76 1.46 -14.55
N ILE A 177 -7.84 0.53 -14.28
CA ILE A 177 -6.76 0.20 -15.23
C ILE A 177 -7.34 -0.30 -16.56
N LEU A 178 -8.37 -1.15 -16.52
CA LEU A 178 -9.05 -1.64 -17.73
C LEU A 178 -9.76 -0.52 -18.50
N GLU A 179 -10.36 0.43 -17.78
CA GLU A 179 -11.09 1.55 -18.36
C GLU A 179 -10.16 2.63 -18.95
N TYR A 180 -9.04 2.92 -18.28
CA TYR A 180 -8.08 3.97 -18.67
C TYR A 180 -6.65 3.42 -18.88
N PRO A 181 -6.45 2.48 -19.82
CA PRO A 181 -5.16 1.80 -20.03
C PRO A 181 -4.04 2.74 -20.48
N ASP A 182 -4.37 3.80 -21.23
CA ASP A 182 -3.40 4.80 -21.68
C ASP A 182 -2.85 5.64 -20.51
N MET A 183 -3.71 5.94 -19.53
CA MET A 183 -3.33 6.68 -18.32
C MET A 183 -2.49 5.79 -17.40
N PHE A 184 -2.88 4.53 -17.22
CA PHE A 184 -2.04 3.53 -16.55
C PHE A 184 -0.64 3.44 -17.20
N THR A 185 -0.59 3.34 -18.53
CA THR A 185 0.67 3.29 -19.29
C THR A 185 1.48 4.57 -19.11
N THR A 186 0.83 5.72 -19.03
CA THR A 186 1.51 7.01 -18.79
C THR A 186 2.17 7.04 -17.42
N ALA A 187 1.45 6.71 -16.34
CA ALA A 187 2.02 6.64 -14.99
C ALA A 187 3.21 5.66 -14.93
N PHE A 188 3.01 4.43 -15.40
CA PHE A 188 4.01 3.38 -15.25
C PHE A 188 5.18 3.50 -16.25
N ALA A 189 4.90 3.56 -17.55
CA ALA A 189 5.92 3.43 -18.59
C ALA A 189 6.55 4.78 -18.98
N THR A 190 5.79 5.88 -18.93
CA THR A 190 6.30 7.22 -19.28
C THR A 190 6.87 7.94 -18.07
N ASN A 191 6.12 8.00 -16.97
CA ASN A 191 6.55 8.71 -15.76
C ASN A 191 7.44 7.88 -14.84
N HIS A 192 7.46 6.56 -15.04
CA HIS A 192 8.21 5.64 -14.19
C HIS A 192 7.75 5.68 -12.72
N ASP A 193 6.46 5.90 -12.49
CA ASP A 193 5.85 5.80 -11.17
C ASP A 193 5.70 4.34 -10.73
N ASP A 194 5.66 4.11 -9.42
CA ASP A 194 5.45 2.79 -8.84
C ASP A 194 3.94 2.49 -8.76
N ILE A 195 3.53 1.26 -9.05
CA ILE A 195 2.11 0.86 -9.06
C ILE A 195 1.83 -0.16 -7.96
N ALA A 196 0.81 0.10 -7.17
CA ALA A 196 0.35 -0.71 -6.04
C ALA A 196 -1.14 -1.07 -6.17
N VAL A 197 -1.58 -2.05 -5.37
CA VAL A 197 -2.95 -2.61 -5.44
C VAL A 197 -3.94 -1.78 -4.63
N HIS A 198 -5.06 -1.39 -5.23
CA HIS A 198 -6.20 -0.79 -4.52
C HIS A 198 -7.50 -1.56 -4.74
N THR A 199 -7.41 -2.90 -4.68
CA THR A 199 -8.49 -3.86 -4.94
C THR A 199 -9.00 -3.84 -6.39
N TRP A 200 -9.97 -4.69 -6.72
CA TRP A 200 -10.49 -4.83 -8.08
C TRP A 200 -11.63 -3.85 -8.32
N THR A 201 -12.58 -3.76 -7.39
CA THR A 201 -13.77 -2.90 -7.51
C THR A 201 -13.99 -1.95 -6.32
N HIS A 202 -12.97 -1.70 -5.51
CA HIS A 202 -13.03 -0.75 -4.40
C HIS A 202 -14.11 -1.03 -3.31
N PRO A 203 -14.26 -2.27 -2.80
CA PRO A 203 -15.24 -2.54 -1.73
C PRO A 203 -14.69 -2.25 -0.33
N TYR A 204 -15.59 -2.11 0.65
CA TYR A 204 -15.26 -2.24 2.08
C TYR A 204 -14.78 -3.67 2.37
N MET A 205 -13.47 -3.87 2.50
CA MET A 205 -12.85 -5.20 2.55
C MET A 205 -13.21 -6.03 3.79
N THR A 206 -13.50 -5.41 4.94
CA THR A 206 -13.87 -6.17 6.15
C THR A 206 -15.27 -6.76 6.07
N THR A 207 -16.12 -6.23 5.18
CA THR A 207 -17.45 -6.77 4.86
C THR A 207 -17.40 -7.97 3.90
N LYS A 208 -16.21 -8.29 3.38
CA LYS A 208 -15.98 -9.37 2.40
C LYS A 208 -15.49 -10.64 3.07
N THR A 209 -15.96 -11.78 2.57
CA THR A 209 -15.45 -13.11 2.89
C THR A 209 -14.00 -13.26 2.41
N ASN A 210 -13.28 -14.28 2.90
CA ASN A 210 -11.88 -14.49 2.51
C ASN A 210 -11.72 -14.75 1.00
N LEU A 211 -12.68 -15.42 0.35
CA LEU A 211 -12.63 -15.65 -1.11
C LEU A 211 -12.90 -14.37 -1.90
N GLU A 212 -13.80 -13.50 -1.43
CA GLU A 212 -14.00 -12.19 -2.06
C GLU A 212 -12.76 -11.30 -1.91
N VAL A 213 -12.17 -11.23 -0.70
CA VAL A 213 -10.90 -10.52 -0.47
C VAL A 213 -9.80 -11.06 -1.39
N LEU A 214 -9.73 -12.39 -1.55
CA LEU A 214 -8.77 -13.04 -2.43
C LEU A 214 -8.91 -12.60 -3.89
N GLY A 215 -10.15 -12.51 -4.39
CA GLY A 215 -10.44 -12.04 -5.73
C GLY A 215 -10.10 -10.57 -5.95
N GLU A 216 -10.51 -9.71 -5.00
CA GLU A 216 -10.26 -8.26 -5.03
C GLU A 216 -8.76 -7.93 -5.11
N LEU A 217 -7.93 -8.64 -4.36
CA LEU A 217 -6.49 -8.40 -4.37
C LEU A 217 -5.80 -9.09 -5.55
N GLY A 218 -6.15 -10.36 -5.80
CA GLY A 218 -5.47 -11.21 -6.78
C GLY A 218 -5.61 -10.70 -8.21
N TRP A 219 -6.82 -10.30 -8.63
CA TRP A 219 -7.05 -9.84 -10.00
C TRP A 219 -6.31 -8.54 -10.32
N THR A 220 -6.29 -7.58 -9.38
CA THR A 220 -5.52 -6.33 -9.57
C THR A 220 -4.02 -6.61 -9.61
N MET A 221 -3.54 -7.51 -8.75
CA MET A 221 -2.14 -7.91 -8.73
C MET A 221 -1.72 -8.59 -10.04
N GLU A 222 -2.55 -9.49 -10.58
CA GLU A 222 -2.32 -10.15 -11.87
C GLU A 222 -2.37 -9.17 -13.04
N LEU A 223 -3.34 -8.25 -13.05
CA LEU A 223 -3.44 -7.22 -14.07
C LEU A 223 -2.19 -6.34 -14.13
N ILE A 224 -1.72 -5.86 -12.98
CA ILE A 224 -0.49 -5.06 -12.89
C ILE A 224 0.70 -5.90 -13.35
N GLN A 225 0.83 -7.14 -12.88
CA GLN A 225 1.95 -8.01 -13.25
C GLN A 225 1.98 -8.28 -14.77
N ASN A 226 0.83 -8.55 -15.38
CA ASN A 226 0.68 -8.78 -16.81
C ASN A 226 1.03 -7.53 -17.64
N SER A 227 0.73 -6.35 -17.11
CA SER A 227 0.82 -5.08 -17.84
C SER A 227 2.14 -4.32 -17.62
N THR A 228 2.98 -4.77 -16.66
CA THR A 228 4.24 -4.09 -16.27
C THR A 228 5.50 -4.90 -16.61
N GLY A 229 5.39 -5.86 -17.52
CA GLY A 229 6.50 -6.76 -17.87
C GLY A 229 6.85 -7.76 -16.76
N GLY A 230 5.88 -8.11 -15.91
CA GLY A 230 6.02 -9.12 -14.87
C GLY A 230 6.41 -8.59 -13.50
N ARG A 231 6.28 -7.28 -13.21
CA ARG A 231 6.54 -6.75 -11.87
C ARG A 231 5.42 -7.16 -10.93
N VAL A 232 5.78 -7.72 -9.78
CA VAL A 232 4.82 -8.23 -8.79
C VAL A 232 4.60 -7.17 -7.72
N PRO A 233 3.40 -6.59 -7.57
CA PRO A 233 3.11 -5.58 -6.55
C PRO A 233 3.49 -6.05 -5.15
N LYS A 234 4.14 -5.17 -4.39
CA LYS A 234 4.50 -5.43 -2.98
C LYS A 234 3.51 -4.80 -2.00
N TYR A 235 2.85 -3.72 -2.39
CA TYR A 235 2.01 -2.92 -1.51
C TYR A 235 0.57 -2.93 -1.97
N TRP A 236 -0.32 -2.77 -1.00
CA TRP A 236 -1.72 -2.48 -1.24
C TRP A 236 -2.25 -1.49 -0.20
N ARG A 237 -3.31 -0.78 -0.55
CA ARG A 237 -4.04 0.09 0.37
C ARG A 237 -5.52 -0.32 0.37
N PRO A 238 -6.16 -0.48 1.54
CA PRO A 238 -7.57 -0.81 1.60
C PRO A 238 -8.44 0.40 1.27
N PRO A 239 -9.43 0.27 0.36
CA PRO A 239 -10.51 1.23 0.20
C PRO A 239 -11.08 1.68 1.55
N TYR A 240 -11.34 2.97 1.71
CA TYR A 240 -11.91 3.56 2.93
C TYR A 240 -11.08 3.35 4.22
N GLY A 241 -9.83 2.90 4.09
CA GLY A 241 -9.02 2.49 5.23
C GLY A 241 -9.56 1.22 5.91
N ASP A 242 -10.43 0.47 5.21
CA ASP A 242 -11.15 -0.65 5.78
C ASP A 242 -10.33 -1.95 5.70
N SER A 243 -9.63 -2.25 6.78
CA SER A 243 -8.95 -3.53 6.95
C SER A 243 -8.93 -3.95 8.41
N ASP A 244 -8.93 -5.26 8.64
CA ASP A 244 -8.75 -5.91 9.93
C ASP A 244 -7.57 -6.89 9.86
N THR A 245 -7.29 -7.59 10.95
CA THR A 245 -6.24 -8.62 11.00
C THR A 245 -6.45 -9.75 9.98
N ARG A 246 -7.69 -10.12 9.65
CA ARG A 246 -8.02 -11.20 8.71
C ARG A 246 -7.76 -10.77 7.28
N VAL A 247 -8.24 -9.61 6.86
CA VAL A 247 -8.02 -9.05 5.52
C VAL A 247 -6.53 -8.88 5.28
N ARG A 248 -5.79 -8.32 6.25
CA ARG A 248 -4.33 -8.20 6.19
C ARG A 248 -3.63 -9.55 6.08
N ALA A 249 -4.08 -10.54 6.85
CA ALA A 249 -3.51 -11.88 6.79
C ALA A 249 -3.72 -12.52 5.41
N VAL A 250 -4.87 -12.34 4.77
CA VAL A 250 -5.08 -12.82 3.39
C VAL A 250 -4.11 -12.13 2.42
N ALA A 251 -4.00 -10.79 2.49
CA ALA A 251 -3.09 -10.02 1.65
C ALA A 251 -1.63 -10.46 1.82
N LYS A 252 -1.20 -10.66 3.06
CA LYS A 252 0.16 -11.05 3.38
C LYS A 252 0.44 -12.52 3.05
N GLU A 253 -0.32 -13.45 3.59
CA GLU A 253 0.02 -14.89 3.56
C GLU A 253 -0.22 -15.53 2.20
N VAL A 254 -1.11 -14.97 1.38
CA VAL A 254 -1.36 -15.49 0.03
C VAL A 254 -0.52 -14.73 -1.00
N PHE A 255 -0.49 -13.41 -0.90
CA PHE A 255 0.07 -12.54 -1.95
C PHE A 255 1.36 -11.82 -1.57
N GLY A 256 1.82 -11.94 -0.32
CA GLY A 256 3.03 -11.28 0.15
C GLY A 256 2.91 -9.76 0.23
N LEU A 257 1.69 -9.22 0.22
CA LEU A 257 1.43 -7.79 0.18
C LEU A 257 1.61 -7.16 1.57
N ILE A 258 2.14 -5.93 1.58
CA ILE A 258 2.22 -5.05 2.75
C ILE A 258 1.08 -4.03 2.70
N THR A 259 0.32 -3.94 3.78
CA THR A 259 -0.73 -2.95 3.92
C THR A 259 -0.13 -1.57 4.18
N VAL A 260 -0.53 -0.61 3.36
CA VAL A 260 -0.20 0.80 3.50
C VAL A 260 -1.43 1.55 3.98
N ILE A 261 -1.28 2.34 5.03
CA ILE A 261 -2.27 3.30 5.51
C ILE A 261 -1.61 4.69 5.54
N TRP A 262 -2.31 5.71 5.99
CA TRP A 262 -1.88 7.09 6.07
C TRP A 262 -1.96 7.62 7.49
N ASN A 263 -1.14 8.63 7.80
CA ASN A 263 -1.17 9.34 9.07
C ASN A 263 -1.77 10.75 8.99
N GLN A 264 -2.01 11.24 7.78
CA GLN A 264 -2.79 12.46 7.50
C GLN A 264 -3.77 12.19 6.37
N ASP A 265 -4.94 12.81 6.41
CA ASP A 265 -6.04 12.59 5.48
C ASP A 265 -6.58 13.93 5.02
N THR A 266 -6.56 14.19 3.71
CA THR A 266 -7.03 15.46 3.16
C THR A 266 -8.55 15.55 3.06
N ASP A 267 -9.26 14.41 3.10
CA ASP A 267 -10.69 14.32 2.77
C ASP A 267 -11.04 14.86 1.35
N ASP A 268 -10.05 14.96 0.45
CA ASP A 268 -10.17 15.49 -0.92
C ASP A 268 -11.12 14.69 -1.81
N TRP A 269 -11.34 13.42 -1.50
CA TRP A 269 -12.33 12.55 -2.14
C TRP A 269 -13.73 13.19 -2.15
N SER A 270 -14.07 13.94 -1.10
CA SER A 270 -15.39 14.56 -0.95
C SER A 270 -15.60 15.79 -1.85
N LEU A 271 -14.54 16.36 -2.44
CA LEU A 271 -14.64 17.57 -3.28
C LEU A 271 -15.52 17.39 -4.52
N SER A 272 -15.66 16.15 -4.99
CA SER A 272 -16.50 15.80 -6.13
C SER A 272 -17.98 15.59 -5.76
N GLU A 273 -18.29 15.55 -4.47
CA GLU A 273 -19.65 15.31 -3.99
C GLU A 273 -20.52 16.58 -4.01
N PRO A 274 -21.86 16.45 -4.08
CA PRO A 274 -22.76 17.60 -4.03
C PRO A 274 -22.63 18.43 -2.73
N HIS A 275 -22.23 17.78 -1.64
CA HIS A 275 -22.02 18.38 -0.32
C HIS A 275 -20.67 17.91 0.25
N PRO A 276 -19.55 18.50 -0.21
CA PRO A 276 -18.22 18.10 0.23
C PRO A 276 -18.07 18.19 1.75
N ALA A 277 -17.33 17.25 2.32
CA ALA A 277 -17.00 17.25 3.76
C ALA A 277 -15.91 18.28 4.09
N VAL A 278 -15.13 18.69 3.08
CA VAL A 278 -14.03 19.65 3.19
C VAL A 278 -14.06 20.65 2.02
N SER A 279 -13.58 21.87 2.24
CA SER A 279 -13.32 22.85 1.18
C SER A 279 -11.87 22.81 0.69
N PRO A 280 -11.57 23.27 -0.54
CA PRO A 280 -10.18 23.42 -1.00
C PRO A 280 -9.30 24.27 -0.07
N GLU A 281 -9.86 25.32 0.54
CA GLU A 281 -9.16 26.17 1.49
C GLU A 281 -8.85 25.44 2.80
N GLU A 282 -9.76 24.58 3.27
CA GLU A 282 -9.53 23.74 4.45
C GLU A 282 -8.41 22.72 4.19
N ILE A 283 -8.40 22.09 3.00
CA ILE A 283 -7.28 21.21 2.60
C ILE A 283 -5.97 21.98 2.57
N GLN A 284 -5.96 23.19 2.00
CA GLN A 284 -4.76 24.03 1.98
C GLN A 284 -4.27 24.37 3.40
N GLN A 285 -5.18 24.65 4.34
CA GLN A 285 -4.83 24.92 5.74
C GLN A 285 -4.25 23.67 6.42
N GLN A 286 -4.86 22.50 6.22
CA GLN A 286 -4.39 21.22 6.74
C GLN A 286 -2.98 20.88 6.21
N MET A 287 -2.81 20.94 4.88
CA MET A 287 -1.51 20.73 4.23
C MET A 287 -0.47 21.73 4.74
N THR A 288 -0.85 22.99 4.93
CA THR A 288 0.06 24.01 5.50
C THR A 288 0.50 23.64 6.90
N GLN A 289 -0.44 23.21 7.75
CA GLN A 289 -0.15 22.79 9.12
C GLN A 289 0.80 21.59 9.16
N TRP A 290 0.56 20.55 8.35
CA TRP A 290 1.40 19.36 8.34
C TRP A 290 2.79 19.62 7.76
N LEU A 291 2.87 20.39 6.66
CA LEU A 291 4.12 20.61 5.93
C LEU A 291 5.04 21.65 6.57
N THR A 292 4.51 22.50 7.46
CA THR A 292 5.32 23.44 8.27
C THR A 292 5.53 22.98 9.70
N GLY A 293 4.88 21.87 10.10
CA GLY A 293 4.96 21.30 11.44
C GLY A 293 6.27 20.54 11.73
N PRO A 294 6.36 19.94 12.93
CA PRO A 294 7.49 19.09 13.30
C PRO A 294 7.68 17.92 12.34
N LYS A 295 8.94 17.55 12.08
CA LYS A 295 9.30 16.50 11.13
C LYS A 295 9.79 15.21 11.78
N ASP A 296 9.57 15.07 13.09
CA ASP A 296 10.00 13.91 13.88
C ASP A 296 9.31 12.62 13.41
N THR A 297 8.09 12.75 12.87
CA THR A 297 7.36 11.69 12.16
C THR A 297 7.19 12.13 10.70
N GLY A 298 7.56 11.27 9.75
CA GLY A 298 7.31 11.55 8.33
C GLY A 298 5.83 11.42 7.98
N LEU A 299 5.45 11.99 6.85
CA LEU A 299 4.06 12.05 6.40
C LEU A 299 3.77 10.99 5.34
N ILE A 300 2.67 10.28 5.51
CA ILE A 300 1.95 9.59 4.43
C ILE A 300 0.57 10.24 4.40
N ILE A 301 0.36 11.09 3.40
CA ILE A 301 -0.86 11.87 3.25
C ILE A 301 -1.77 11.10 2.29
N LEU A 302 -3.02 10.86 2.68
CA LEU A 302 -4.02 10.32 1.77
C LEU A 302 -4.51 11.41 0.83
N GLU A 303 -4.34 11.17 -0.46
CA GLU A 303 -4.70 12.06 -1.57
C GLU A 303 -5.23 11.20 -2.72
N HIS A 304 -6.11 11.75 -3.54
CA HIS A 304 -6.76 11.02 -4.62
C HIS A 304 -6.66 11.76 -5.95
N GLU A 305 -6.63 11.01 -7.05
CA GLU A 305 -6.68 11.57 -8.41
C GLU A 305 -8.10 11.55 -9.01
N LEU A 306 -9.12 11.67 -8.14
CA LEU A 306 -10.54 11.58 -8.49
C LEU A 306 -11.08 12.77 -9.29
N SER A 307 -10.52 13.97 -9.12
CA SER A 307 -10.98 15.18 -9.80
C SER A 307 -9.88 16.21 -9.98
N ASP A 308 -10.09 17.18 -10.87
CA ASP A 308 -9.16 18.30 -11.05
C ASP A 308 -8.92 19.07 -9.74
N GLN A 309 -9.90 19.13 -8.85
CA GLN A 309 -9.77 19.83 -7.57
C GLN A 309 -8.90 19.04 -6.57
N SER A 310 -9.04 17.72 -6.50
CA SER A 310 -8.21 16.87 -5.64
C SER A 310 -6.75 16.87 -6.11
N VAL A 311 -6.53 16.74 -7.42
CA VAL A 311 -5.21 16.88 -8.04
C VAL A 311 -4.62 18.27 -7.79
N LYS A 312 -5.43 19.32 -7.90
CA LYS A 312 -4.97 20.70 -7.64
C LYS A 312 -4.55 20.90 -6.19
N ALA A 313 -5.20 20.26 -5.22
CA ALA A 313 -4.84 20.38 -3.81
C ALA A 313 -3.39 19.93 -3.55
N PHE A 314 -2.98 18.78 -4.10
CA PHE A 314 -1.59 18.33 -4.09
C PHE A 314 -0.65 19.36 -4.75
N MET A 315 -0.98 19.80 -5.96
CA MET A 315 -0.17 20.73 -6.74
C MET A 315 0.04 22.08 -6.02
N ASP A 316 -0.97 22.58 -5.33
CA ASP A 316 -0.89 23.82 -4.55
C ASP A 316 -0.06 23.67 -3.28
N ALA A 317 -0.09 22.48 -2.65
CA ALA A 317 0.69 22.18 -1.45
C ALA A 317 2.16 21.83 -1.76
N TYR A 318 2.46 21.34 -2.96
CA TYR A 318 3.79 20.88 -3.36
C TYR A 318 4.92 21.93 -3.16
N PRO A 319 4.77 23.22 -3.54
CA PRO A 319 5.79 24.24 -3.25
C PRO A 319 6.15 24.37 -1.77
N LEU A 320 5.18 24.09 -0.88
CA LEU A 320 5.41 24.11 0.56
C LEU A 320 6.21 22.89 1.03
N MET A 321 5.96 21.70 0.44
CA MET A 321 6.78 20.51 0.68
C MET A 321 8.25 20.78 0.34
N VAL A 322 8.49 21.41 -0.82
CA VAL A 322 9.83 21.75 -1.31
C VAL A 322 10.50 22.80 -0.42
N SER A 323 9.84 23.94 -0.20
CA SER A 323 10.42 25.08 0.53
C SER A 323 10.70 24.77 2.00
N ASN A 324 9.92 23.89 2.63
CA ASN A 324 10.21 23.43 3.98
C ASN A 324 11.30 22.35 4.02
N GLY A 325 11.79 21.85 2.89
CA GLY A 325 12.88 20.88 2.83
C GLY A 325 12.45 19.46 3.22
N TRP A 326 11.22 19.06 2.87
CA TRP A 326 10.84 17.64 2.97
C TRP A 326 11.55 16.82 1.90
N LYS A 327 12.08 15.66 2.28
CA LYS A 327 12.46 14.64 1.28
C LYS A 327 11.17 14.01 0.76
N ARG A 328 10.94 14.04 -0.54
CA ARG A 328 9.76 13.43 -1.18
C ARG A 328 10.21 12.17 -1.89
N ILE A 329 9.56 11.05 -1.62
CA ILE A 329 9.79 9.78 -2.30
C ILE A 329 8.47 9.03 -2.46
N SER A 330 8.40 8.14 -3.45
CA SER A 330 7.34 7.15 -3.59
C SER A 330 7.10 6.39 -2.27
N VAL A 331 5.83 6.22 -1.87
CA VAL A 331 5.46 5.46 -0.66
C VAL A 331 6.05 4.05 -0.66
N ALA A 332 6.12 3.41 -1.82
CA ALA A 332 6.67 2.08 -2.00
C ALA A 332 8.17 1.97 -1.66
N GLN A 333 8.86 3.09 -1.48
CA GLN A 333 10.29 3.18 -1.17
C GLN A 333 10.58 3.68 0.27
N LEU A 334 9.55 3.95 1.08
CA LEU A 334 9.70 4.50 2.43
C LEU A 334 10.46 3.57 3.39
N ASP A 335 10.35 2.25 3.20
CA ASP A 335 11.01 1.23 3.99
C ASP A 335 12.41 0.86 3.46
N ALA A 336 12.97 1.68 2.56
CA ALA A 336 14.26 1.45 1.89
C ALA A 336 14.38 0.08 1.21
N SER A 337 13.26 -0.47 0.77
CA SER A 337 13.18 -1.77 0.11
C SER A 337 12.66 -1.61 -1.33
N PRO A 338 12.72 -2.67 -2.16
CA PRO A 338 12.10 -2.69 -3.48
C PRO A 338 10.63 -2.27 -3.47
N ALA A 339 10.21 -1.51 -4.47
CA ALA A 339 8.81 -1.15 -4.69
C ALA A 339 7.96 -2.35 -5.15
N TYR A 340 8.60 -3.34 -5.77
CA TYR A 340 7.97 -4.58 -6.23
C TYR A 340 8.66 -5.80 -5.60
N GLN A 341 7.95 -6.91 -5.49
CA GLN A 341 8.51 -8.12 -4.89
C GLN A 341 9.67 -8.71 -5.70
N ASN A 342 9.77 -8.38 -6.99
CA ASN A 342 10.77 -8.92 -7.92
C ASN A 342 11.52 -7.83 -8.72
N SER A 343 11.40 -6.56 -8.33
CA SER A 343 12.11 -5.44 -8.95
C SER A 343 12.24 -4.26 -7.98
N TRP A 344 13.36 -3.56 -8.00
CA TRP A 344 13.59 -2.43 -7.09
C TRP A 344 12.60 -1.29 -7.30
N ASN A 345 12.23 -0.99 -8.54
CA ASN A 345 11.27 0.05 -8.91
C ASN A 345 10.74 -0.18 -10.35
N SER A 346 9.95 0.77 -10.84
CA SER A 346 9.33 0.77 -12.16
C SER A 346 10.32 0.64 -13.33
N THR A 347 11.58 1.07 -13.18
CA THR A 347 12.61 1.06 -14.23
C THR A 347 13.65 -0.05 -14.07
N SER A 348 13.80 -0.59 -12.85
CA SER A 348 14.78 -1.64 -12.56
C SER A 348 14.45 -2.96 -13.23
N GLN A 349 15.48 -3.78 -13.48
CA GLN A 349 15.31 -5.10 -14.08
C GLN A 349 14.40 -5.99 -13.22
N VAL A 350 13.43 -6.63 -13.88
CA VAL A 350 12.57 -7.65 -13.25
C VAL A 350 13.34 -8.95 -13.13
N ASN A 351 13.30 -9.56 -11.94
CA ASN A 351 13.78 -10.93 -11.72
C ASN A 351 12.58 -11.91 -11.68
N PRO A 352 12.14 -12.44 -12.84
CA PRO A 352 10.89 -13.18 -12.96
C PRO A 352 10.83 -14.47 -12.12
N ALA A 353 11.99 -15.04 -11.78
CA ALA A 353 12.09 -16.27 -11.00
C ALA A 353 12.25 -16.03 -9.49
N MET A 354 12.49 -14.78 -9.06
CA MET A 354 12.86 -14.44 -7.69
C MET A 354 11.94 -13.35 -7.11
N VAL A 355 10.64 -13.66 -7.05
CA VAL A 355 9.65 -12.91 -6.26
C VAL A 355 10.07 -12.95 -4.79
N GLY A 356 9.85 -11.89 -4.01
CA GLY A 356 10.11 -11.85 -2.57
C GLY A 356 11.57 -12.07 -2.15
N ASN A 357 12.55 -11.89 -3.04
CA ASN A 357 13.95 -12.26 -2.76
C ASN A 357 14.80 -11.10 -2.19
N PRO A 358 15.55 -11.31 -1.07
CA PRO A 358 16.43 -10.30 -0.49
C PRO A 358 17.61 -9.84 -1.36
N THR A 359 17.98 -10.56 -2.43
CA THR A 359 19.14 -10.19 -3.28
C THR A 359 18.80 -9.16 -4.36
N ILE A 360 17.57 -8.63 -4.40
CA ILE A 360 17.20 -7.53 -5.31
C ILE A 360 17.91 -6.27 -4.80
N GLN A 361 18.89 -5.80 -5.56
CA GLN A 361 19.71 -4.65 -5.22
C GLN A 361 19.12 -3.34 -5.79
N PRO A 362 19.36 -2.20 -5.14
CA PRO A 362 19.06 -0.90 -5.74
C PRO A 362 19.79 -0.74 -7.06
N PRO A 363 19.21 -0.01 -8.03
CA PRO A 363 19.91 0.31 -9.27
C PRO A 363 21.23 1.00 -8.95
N THR A 364 22.32 0.51 -9.53
CA THR A 364 23.62 1.19 -9.47
C THR A 364 23.46 2.51 -10.20
N LEU A 365 23.74 3.64 -9.54
CA LEU A 365 23.85 4.95 -10.19
C LEU A 365 24.89 4.81 -11.31
N SER A 366 24.44 4.65 -12.56
CA SER A 366 25.32 4.81 -13.70
C SER A 366 25.63 6.30 -13.76
N ASP A 367 26.91 6.64 -13.62
CA ASP A 367 27.43 7.99 -13.81
C ASP A 367 26.87 8.56 -15.12
N THR A 368 25.89 9.47 -15.02
CA THR A 368 25.63 10.46 -16.05
C THR A 368 26.82 11.40 -16.05
N SER A 369 27.94 10.95 -16.61
CA SER A 369 29.02 11.83 -16.99
C SER A 369 28.42 12.80 -18.01
N THR A 370 28.19 14.03 -17.57
CA THR A 370 27.89 15.16 -18.43
C THR A 370 28.96 15.21 -19.52
N ALA A 371 28.60 14.78 -20.73
CA ALA A 371 29.42 15.02 -21.90
C ALA A 371 29.46 16.53 -22.10
N LYS A 372 30.57 17.14 -21.67
CA LYS A 372 30.90 18.53 -21.93
C LYS A 372 30.90 18.75 -23.45
N PRO A 373 30.16 19.73 -24.00
CA PRO A 373 30.26 20.02 -25.42
C PRO A 373 31.67 20.56 -25.69
N SER A 374 32.41 19.89 -26.57
CA SER A 374 33.67 20.41 -27.10
C SER A 374 33.34 21.60 -27.98
N GLY A 375 33.56 22.81 -27.47
CA GLY A 375 33.59 24.01 -28.29
C GLY A 375 34.80 23.94 -29.23
N THR A 376 34.55 23.83 -30.53
CA THR A 376 35.54 24.16 -31.56
C THR A 376 35.50 25.66 -31.80
N SER A 377 36.52 26.34 -31.28
CA SER A 377 36.96 27.63 -31.75
C SER A 377 37.73 27.43 -33.06
N GLU A 378 37.25 27.97 -34.17
CA GLU A 378 38.10 28.30 -35.31
C GLU A 378 37.95 29.78 -35.65
N THR A 379 38.99 30.52 -35.29
CA THR A 379 39.43 31.73 -35.96
C THR A 379 40.30 31.33 -37.15
N GLY A 380 39.97 31.82 -38.35
CA GLY A 380 40.75 31.64 -39.57
C GLY A 380 40.03 32.20 -40.78
#